data_AF-A0A200PY35-F1
#
_entry.id   AF-A0A200PY35-F1
#
_cell.length_a   1.000
_cell.length_b   1.000
_cell.length_c   1.000
_cell.angle_alpha   90.00
_cell.angle_beta   90.00
_cell.angle_gamma   90.00
#
_symmetry.space_group_name_H-M   'P 1'
#
loop_
_entity.id
_entity.type
_entity.pdbx_description
1 polymer ?
#
loop_
_entity_poly.entity_id
_entity_poly.type
_entity_poly.pdbx_seq_one_letter_code
_entity_poly.pdbx_strand_id
1 'polypeptide(L)'
;MALRGVWQLQKLIVSYCDWGGSSRGIRSFMESQLPAFKEGNPQLEVVTELIRGQHPHLKAFYRNKNERVVCVKNFTTEEVLLHATRLRNAVGRRAIKLKTRHVTKHPSVQGTWTTDFKF
;
A
#
# COMPACT_ATOMS: atom_id res chain seq x y z
N MET A 1 -0.76 -1.19 -7.25
CA MET A 1 -1.81 -0.34 -7.85
C MET A 1 -1.17 0.72 -8.69
N ALA A 2 -1.68 0.89 -9.90
CA ALA A 2 -1.30 1.97 -10.79
C ALA A 2 -2.42 3.02 -10.81
N LEU A 3 -2.04 4.29 -10.92
CA LEU A 3 -2.97 5.40 -11.17
C LEU A 3 -2.56 6.02 -12.50
N ARG A 4 -3.48 6.05 -13.47
CA ARG A 4 -3.23 6.57 -14.83
C ARG A 4 -1.98 5.96 -15.49
N GLY A 5 -1.88 4.62 -15.44
CA GLY A 5 -0.78 3.88 -16.05
C GLY A 5 0.54 3.88 -15.26
N VAL A 6 0.62 4.55 -14.11
CA VAL A 6 1.87 4.63 -13.33
C VAL A 6 1.74 3.98 -11.96
N TRP A 7 2.69 3.12 -11.62
CA TRP A 7 2.80 2.48 -10.31
C TRP A 7 3.00 3.51 -9.19
N GLN A 8 2.27 3.33 -8.09
CA GLN A 8 2.24 4.33 -7.01
C GLN A 8 3.17 3.97 -5.84
N LEU A 9 3.25 2.70 -5.47
CA LEU A 9 4.20 2.22 -4.47
C LEU A 9 5.58 2.11 -5.13
N GLN A 10 6.61 2.74 -4.54
CA GLN A 10 7.98 2.73 -5.06
C GLN A 10 8.89 1.81 -4.27
N LYS A 11 8.78 1.84 -2.94
CA LYS A 11 9.65 1.08 -2.04
C LYS A 11 8.84 0.46 -0.91
N LEU A 12 9.12 -0.79 -0.60
CA LEU A 12 8.59 -1.52 0.55
C LEU A 12 9.77 -1.99 1.41
N ILE A 13 9.82 -1.54 2.66
CA ILE A 13 10.77 -2.02 3.66
C ILE A 13 10.08 -3.04 4.54
N VAL A 14 10.71 -4.20 4.69
CA VAL A 14 10.31 -5.31 5.54
C VAL A 14 11.24 -5.32 6.75
N SER A 15 10.82 -4.69 7.85
CA SER A 15 11.63 -4.58 9.06
C SER A 15 11.27 -5.69 10.04
N TYR A 16 12.26 -6.47 10.47
CA TYR A 16 12.08 -7.67 11.31
C TYR A 16 13.15 -7.80 12.39
N CYS A 17 12.88 -8.63 13.41
CA CYS A 17 13.88 -9.05 14.41
C CYS A 17 14.24 -10.53 14.19
N ASP A 18 15.53 -10.86 14.35
CA ASP A 18 16.10 -12.20 14.15
C ASP A 18 15.81 -13.15 15.33
N TRP A 19 15.64 -12.62 16.54
CA TRP A 19 15.47 -13.42 17.75
C TRP A 19 14.03 -13.46 18.27
N GLY A 20 13.35 -12.32 18.34
CA GLY A 20 12.07 -12.18 19.03
C GLY A 20 10.93 -13.02 18.44
N GLY A 21 10.14 -13.67 19.31
CA GLY A 21 8.98 -14.48 18.91
C GLY A 21 7.93 -13.70 18.12
N SER A 22 7.82 -12.39 18.38
CA SER A 22 6.90 -11.53 17.63
C SER A 22 7.20 -11.37 16.14
N SER A 23 8.44 -11.63 15.74
CA SER A 23 8.88 -11.61 14.34
C SER A 23 8.87 -12.99 13.68
N ARG A 24 8.29 -14.02 14.32
CA ARG A 24 8.26 -15.38 13.76
C ARG A 24 7.59 -15.42 12.39
N GLY A 25 6.38 -14.88 12.25
CA GLY A 25 5.64 -14.95 10.99
C GLY A 25 6.25 -14.11 9.86
N ILE A 26 6.82 -12.93 10.16
CA ILE A 26 7.52 -12.15 9.13
C ILE A 26 8.81 -12.82 8.65
N ARG A 27 9.53 -13.53 9.53
CA ARG A 27 10.70 -14.34 9.13
C ARG A 27 10.27 -15.48 8.20
N SER A 28 9.23 -16.23 8.55
CA SER A 28 8.68 -17.26 7.67
C SER A 28 8.18 -16.70 6.33
N PHE A 29 7.57 -15.51 6.33
CA PHE A 29 7.17 -14.79 5.11
C PHE A 29 8.37 -14.43 4.23
N MET A 30 9.48 -13.97 4.82
CA MET A 30 10.69 -13.63 4.08
C MET A 30 11.30 -14.82 3.34
N GLU A 31 11.24 -16.01 3.92
CA GLU A 31 11.77 -17.23 3.31
C GLU A 31 10.81 -17.81 2.25
N SER A 32 9.52 -17.83 2.54
CA SER A 32 8.53 -18.54 1.72
C SER A 32 7.89 -17.70 0.61
N GLN A 33 7.40 -16.49 0.93
CA GLN A 33 6.49 -15.73 0.06
C GLN A 33 7.12 -14.46 -0.51
N LEU A 34 8.11 -13.88 0.17
CA LEU A 34 8.79 -12.67 -0.28
C LEU A 34 9.49 -12.81 -1.65
N PRO A 35 10.16 -13.94 -1.99
CA PRO A 35 10.78 -14.10 -3.31
C PRO A 35 9.76 -14.01 -4.45
N ALA A 36 8.67 -14.79 -4.37
CA ALA A 36 7.58 -14.75 -5.34
C ALA A 36 6.90 -13.37 -5.40
N PHE A 37 6.78 -12.68 -4.25
CA PHE A 37 6.25 -11.32 -4.19
C PHE A 37 7.14 -10.32 -4.94
N LYS A 38 8.48 -10.45 -4.84
CA LYS A 38 9.43 -9.61 -5.57
C LYS A 38 9.36 -9.89 -7.08
N GLU A 39 9.36 -11.16 -7.47
CA GLU A 39 9.26 -11.57 -8.88
C GLU A 39 7.97 -11.09 -9.55
N GLY A 40 6.84 -11.16 -8.84
CA GLY A 40 5.56 -10.66 -9.33
C GLY A 40 5.45 -9.12 -9.36
N ASN A 41 6.42 -8.40 -8.80
CA ASN A 41 6.42 -6.93 -8.72
C ASN A 41 7.81 -6.34 -9.01
N PRO A 42 8.37 -6.52 -10.22
CA PRO A 42 9.72 -6.05 -10.58
C PRO A 42 9.86 -4.52 -10.52
N GLN A 43 8.76 -3.78 -10.60
CA GLN A 43 8.72 -2.32 -10.47
C GLN A 43 8.94 -1.81 -9.04
N LEU A 44 8.84 -2.68 -8.03
CA LEU A 44 8.84 -2.33 -6.62
C LEU A 44 10.22 -2.62 -6.01
N GLU A 45 10.84 -1.61 -5.39
CA GLU A 45 12.05 -1.82 -4.60
C GLU A 45 11.66 -2.45 -3.25
N VAL A 46 12.04 -3.70 -3.02
CA VAL A 46 11.74 -4.41 -1.78
C VAL A 46 13.02 -4.65 -0.99
N VAL A 47 13.14 -3.97 0.15
CA VAL A 47 14.31 -3.99 1.04
C VAL A 47 13.95 -4.68 2.35
N THR A 48 14.86 -5.51 2.86
CA THR A 48 14.74 -6.14 4.18
C THR A 48 15.66 -5.44 5.16
N GLU A 49 15.16 -5.17 6.37
CA GLU A 49 15.89 -4.43 7.39
C GLU A 49 15.82 -5.17 8.73
N LEU A 50 16.98 -5.36 9.38
CA LEU A 50 17.06 -6.00 10.69
C LEU A 50 16.95 -4.94 11.80
N ILE A 51 15.89 -5.02 12.60
CA ILE A 51 15.59 -4.15 13.75
C ILE A 51 15.58 -4.96 15.06
N ARG A 52 16.75 -5.16 15.66
CA ARG A 52 16.89 -5.94 16.89
C ARG A 52 16.16 -5.28 18.06
N GLY A 53 15.48 -6.10 18.86
CA GLY A 53 14.72 -5.64 20.04
C GLY A 53 13.43 -4.88 19.74
N GLN A 54 13.04 -4.72 18.47
CA GLN A 54 11.83 -3.99 18.07
C GLN A 54 10.78 -4.92 17.45
N HIS A 55 9.51 -4.48 17.47
CA HIS A 55 8.43 -5.21 16.82
C HIS A 55 8.47 -5.03 15.29
N PRO A 56 8.15 -6.10 14.54
CA PRO A 56 8.25 -6.09 13.08
C PRO A 56 7.18 -5.19 12.46
N HIS A 57 7.53 -4.54 11.36
CA HIS A 57 6.62 -3.69 10.60
C HIS A 57 6.97 -3.64 9.11
N LEU A 58 5.96 -3.31 8.30
CA LEU A 58 6.11 -3.00 6.89
C LEU A 58 6.05 -1.49 6.71
N LYS A 59 7.03 -0.90 6.03
CA LYS A 59 7.04 0.53 5.69
C LYS A 59 7.00 0.72 4.18
N ALA A 60 5.97 1.41 3.70
CA ALA A 60 5.71 1.62 2.28
C ALA A 60 5.92 3.09 1.91
N PHE A 61 6.72 3.35 0.88
CA PHE A 61 6.96 4.68 0.30
C PHE A 61 6.28 4.79 -1.07
N TYR A 62 5.49 5.83 -1.25
CA TYR A 62 4.71 6.07 -2.46
C TYR A 62 5.25 7.28 -3.23
N ARG A 63 4.97 7.35 -4.54
CA ARG A 63 5.40 8.46 -5.43
C ARG A 63 4.95 9.84 -4.96
N ASN A 64 3.84 9.91 -4.25
CA ASN A 64 3.33 11.16 -3.67
C ASN A 64 4.07 11.59 -2.39
N LYS A 65 5.24 10.99 -2.09
CA LYS A 65 6.08 11.21 -0.90
C LYS A 65 5.43 10.84 0.43
N ASN A 66 4.24 10.25 0.41
CA ASN A 66 3.64 9.73 1.63
C ASN A 66 4.26 8.39 1.98
N GLU A 67 4.29 8.14 3.28
CA GLU A 67 4.65 6.85 3.85
C GLU A 67 3.45 6.21 4.56
N ARG A 68 3.44 4.88 4.60
CA ARG A 68 2.52 4.12 5.44
C ARG A 68 3.29 3.02 6.16
N VAL A 69 3.08 2.95 7.47
CA VAL A 69 3.66 1.90 8.32
C VAL A 69 2.53 1.00 8.83
N VAL A 70 2.75 -0.31 8.76
CA VAL A 70 1.85 -1.32 9.28
C VAL A 70 2.64 -2.23 10.22
N CYS A 71 2.26 -2.25 11.49
CA CYS A 71 2.81 -3.21 12.45
C CYS A 71 2.30 -4.62 12.11
N VAL A 72 3.20 -5.60 12.13
CA VAL A 72 2.87 -7.01 11.82
C VAL A 72 3.34 -7.96 12.94
N LYS A 73 3.34 -7.45 14.18
CA LYS A 73 3.64 -8.21 15.39
C LYS A 73 2.71 -9.43 15.50
N ASN A 74 3.31 -10.61 15.68
CA ASN A 74 2.59 -11.89 15.87
C ASN A 74 1.68 -12.31 14.71
N PHE A 75 1.79 -11.68 13.54
CA PHE A 75 1.02 -12.10 12.37
C PHE A 75 1.53 -13.43 11.82
N THR A 76 0.65 -14.17 11.16
CA THR A 76 1.01 -15.33 10.35
C THR A 76 1.63 -14.88 9.03
N THR A 77 2.31 -15.80 8.34
CA THR A 77 2.88 -15.58 7.01
C THR A 77 1.84 -15.01 6.03
N GLU A 78 0.64 -15.59 6.02
CA GLU A 78 -0.46 -15.20 5.13
C GLU A 78 -1.00 -13.80 5.43
N GLU A 79 -1.11 -13.46 6.72
CA GLU A 79 -1.51 -12.12 7.14
C GLU A 79 -0.48 -11.06 6.72
N VAL A 80 0.81 -11.36 6.88
CA VAL A 80 1.89 -10.48 6.40
C VAL A 80 1.80 -10.27 4.90
N LEU A 81 1.60 -11.33 4.11
CA LEU A 81 1.40 -11.23 2.66
C LEU A 81 0.16 -10.42 2.29
N LEU A 82 -0.94 -10.61 3.01
CA LEU A 82 -2.17 -9.83 2.80
C LEU A 82 -1.90 -8.34 3.03
N HIS A 83 -1.18 -7.99 4.10
CA HIS A 83 -0.82 -6.60 4.39
C HIS A 83 0.17 -6.01 3.38
N ALA A 84 1.18 -6.77 2.95
CA ALA A 84 2.10 -6.38 1.88
C ALA A 84 1.34 -6.13 0.57
N THR A 85 0.40 -7.01 0.23
CA THR A 85 -0.46 -6.89 -0.95
C THR A 85 -1.39 -5.67 -0.87
N ARG A 86 -1.96 -5.39 0.31
CA ARG A 86 -2.76 -4.18 0.55
C ARG A 86 -1.94 -2.91 0.35
N LEU A 87 -0.69 -2.87 0.84
CA LEU A 87 0.22 -1.73 0.61
C LEU A 87 0.57 -1.59 -0.87
N ARG A 88 0.90 -2.70 -1.55
CA ARG A 88 1.12 -2.73 -3.01
C ARG A 88 -0.10 -2.22 -3.78
N ASN A 89 -1.31 -2.56 -3.33
CA ASN A 89 -2.56 -2.16 -3.97
C ASN A 89 -3.07 -0.77 -3.54
N ALA A 90 -2.37 -0.06 -2.66
CA ALA A 90 -2.72 1.30 -2.27
C ALA A 90 -2.09 2.35 -3.20
N VAL A 91 -2.65 3.56 -3.18
CA VAL A 91 -2.17 4.74 -3.93
C VAL A 91 -1.30 5.67 -3.05
N GLY A 92 -1.22 5.40 -1.75
CA GLY A 92 -0.48 6.26 -0.80
C GLY A 92 -1.25 7.49 -0.33
N ARG A 93 -2.55 7.62 -0.62
CA ARG A 93 -3.38 8.71 -0.06
C ARG A 93 -3.70 8.46 1.40
N ARG A 94 -3.84 9.52 2.21
CA ARG A 94 -4.36 9.40 3.58
C ARG A 94 -5.77 8.81 3.54
N ALA A 95 -6.10 7.96 4.51
CA ALA A 95 -7.46 7.45 4.66
C ALA A 95 -8.36 8.61 5.14
N ILE A 96 -9.29 9.03 4.28
CA ILE A 96 -10.23 10.13 4.54
C ILE A 96 -11.61 9.62 4.11
N LYS A 97 -12.65 10.00 4.85
CA LYS A 97 -14.05 9.69 4.48
C LYS A 97 -14.35 10.30 3.11
N LEU A 98 -14.78 9.47 2.16
CA LEU A 98 -15.19 9.93 0.84
C LEU A 98 -16.48 10.75 0.96
N LYS A 99 -16.49 11.96 0.39
CA LYS A 99 -17.69 12.82 0.33
C LYS A 99 -18.65 12.34 -0.76
N THR A 100 -18.12 12.01 -1.93
CA THR A 100 -18.88 11.52 -3.09
C THR A 100 -18.17 10.31 -3.70
N ARG A 101 -18.95 9.39 -4.28
CA ARG A 101 -18.40 8.19 -4.96
C ARG A 101 -17.94 8.50 -6.39
N HIS A 102 -18.64 9.42 -7.06
CA HIS A 102 -18.34 9.84 -8.42
C HIS A 102 -17.69 11.23 -8.41
N VAL A 103 -16.55 11.36 -9.11
CA VAL A 103 -15.81 12.62 -9.27
C VAL A 103 -15.67 12.87 -10.76
N THR A 104 -16.35 13.90 -11.26
CA THR A 104 -16.22 14.37 -12.65
C THR A 104 -15.81 15.84 -12.64
N LYS A 105 -14.96 16.22 -13.59
CA LYS A 105 -14.66 17.63 -13.88
C LYS A 105 -15.68 18.27 -14.84
N HIS A 106 -16.42 17.44 -15.58
CA HIS A 106 -17.38 17.85 -16.60
C HIS A 106 -18.71 17.15 -16.31
N PRO A 107 -19.58 17.75 -15.48
CA PRO A 107 -20.82 17.11 -15.03
C PRO A 107 -21.94 17.10 -16.08
N SER A 108 -21.92 18.03 -17.05
CA SER A 108 -22.90 18.11 -18.13
C SER A 108 -22.22 18.42 -19.47
N VAL A 109 -22.79 17.91 -20.55
CA VAL A 109 -22.35 18.16 -21.94
C VAL A 109 -23.13 19.32 -22.56
N GLN A 110 -24.43 19.42 -22.28
CA GLN A 110 -25.35 20.40 -22.89
C GLN A 110 -25.46 21.70 -22.07
N GLY A 111 -24.81 21.76 -20.90
CA GLY A 111 -24.95 22.84 -19.94
C GLY A 111 -25.68 22.38 -18.68
N THR A 112 -25.40 23.04 -17.57
CA THR A 112 -26.18 22.87 -16.33
C THR A 112 -27.46 23.68 -16.42
N TRP A 113 -28.50 23.25 -15.71
CA TRP A 113 -29.77 23.98 -15.64
C TRP A 113 -29.56 25.42 -15.15
N THR A 114 -30.24 26.38 -15.79
CA THR A 114 -30.28 27.80 -15.41
C THR A 114 -31.70 28.32 -15.55
N THR A 115 -32.06 29.36 -14.78
CA THR A 115 -33.42 29.94 -14.77
C THR A 115 -33.77 30.68 -16.07
N ASP A 116 -32.77 31.24 -16.74
CA ASP A 116 -32.96 32.05 -17.95
C ASP A 116 -33.21 31.19 -19.19
N PHE A 117 -32.93 29.90 -19.10
CA PHE A 117 -33.12 28.94 -20.17
C PHE A 117 -34.59 28.55 -20.28
N LYS A 118 -35.28 29.12 -21.27
CA LYS A 118 -36.64 28.74 -21.66
C LYS A 118 -36.59 27.88 -22.92
N PHE A 119 -37.34 26.78 -22.90
CA PHE A 119 -37.54 25.86 -24.03
C PHE A 119 -38.40 26.49 -25.12
#